data_AF-A0A0S7ZLG7-F1
#
_entry.id   AF-A0A0S7ZLG7-F1
#
_cell.length_a   1.000
_cell.length_b   1.000
_cell.length_c   1.000
_cell.angle_alpha   90.00
_cell.angle_beta   90.00
_cell.angle_gamma   90.00
#
_symmetry.space_group_name_H-M   'P 1'
#
loop_
_entity.id
_entity.type
_entity.pdbx_description
1 polymer ?
#
loop_
_entity_poly.entity_id
_entity_poly.type
_entity_poly.pdbx_seq_one_letter_code
_entity_poly.pdbx_strand_id
1 'polypeptide(L)'
;MVAMPALCKLMGLSESMAGAWIGGTVDSTGAVPAAGEMVGPLAMEAAVTIKMIQNVLIGIIAFAVATIWVTKIERKPGAQKPSPWEIWFRMPKFIIGFLIASIVFSFILIPTMGNDAVNGIIKVSKVFRTEFFALAFVSIGLHSNFRELGKYFKKGKPLNLYWMGQIFNILLTLLFVWLMLSGTVFSLPKF
;
A
#
# COMPACT_ATOMS: atom_id res chain seq x y z
N MET A 1 9.26 -1.69 6.37
CA MET A 1 8.53 -2.75 7.10
C MET A 1 9.02 -2.91 8.54
N VAL A 2 10.26 -3.32 8.81
CA VAL A 2 10.70 -3.63 10.20
C VAL A 2 10.96 -2.38 11.05
N ALA A 3 11.68 -1.39 10.52
CA ALA A 3 12.00 -0.17 11.28
C ALA A 3 10.80 0.75 11.50
N MET A 4 9.82 0.72 10.60
CA MET A 4 8.77 1.73 10.55
C MET A 4 7.76 1.66 11.72
N PRO A 5 7.28 0.48 12.14
CA PRO A 5 6.46 0.36 13.35
C PRO A 5 7.19 0.87 14.60
N ALA A 6 8.50 0.59 14.72
CA ALA A 6 9.30 1.08 15.83
C ALA A 6 9.44 2.61 15.80
N LEU A 7 9.69 3.20 14.62
CA LEU A 7 9.72 4.66 14.45
C LEU A 7 8.38 5.32 14.80
N CYS A 8 7.25 4.73 14.37
CA CYS A 8 5.93 5.25 14.72
C CYS A 8 5.71 5.30 16.24
N LYS A 9 6.11 4.24 16.94
CA LYS A 9 6.01 4.15 18.41
C LYS A 9 6.94 5.14 19.10
N LEU A 10 8.19 5.28 18.64
CA LEU A 10 9.15 6.24 19.18
C LEU A 10 8.70 7.69 19.00
N MET A 11 8.05 8.00 17.89
CA MET A 11 7.50 9.32 17.59
C MET A 11 6.15 9.59 18.30
N GLY A 12 5.57 8.60 18.98
CA GLY A 12 4.28 8.74 19.65
C GLY A 12 3.10 8.99 18.70
N LEU A 13 3.17 8.48 17.46
CA LEU A 13 2.10 8.65 16.48
C LEU A 13 0.84 7.87 16.91
N SER A 14 -0.33 8.45 16.67
CA SER A 14 -1.60 7.73 16.83
C SER A 14 -1.69 6.54 15.85
N GLU A 15 -2.51 5.54 16.15
CA GLU A 15 -2.65 4.37 15.28
C GLU A 15 -3.10 4.75 13.86
N SER A 16 -3.99 5.74 13.73
CA SER A 16 -4.45 6.22 12.43
C SER A 16 -3.33 6.87 11.62
N MET A 17 -2.50 7.72 12.25
CA MET A 17 -1.32 8.32 11.62
C MET A 17 -0.26 7.29 11.26
N ALA A 18 0.06 6.39 12.20
CA ALA A 18 1.04 5.33 12.00
C ALA A 18 0.61 4.40 10.85
N GLY A 19 -0.67 3.98 10.86
CA GLY A 19 -1.25 3.18 9.79
C GLY A 19 -1.20 3.90 8.44
N ALA A 20 -1.62 5.16 8.40
CA ALA A 20 -1.59 5.95 7.17
C ALA A 20 -0.20 6.12 6.59
N TRP A 21 0.80 6.37 7.45
CA TRP A 21 2.18 6.50 7.03
C TRP A 21 2.77 5.18 6.56
N ILE A 22 2.53 4.07 7.27
CA ILE A 22 2.93 2.72 6.86
C ILE A 22 2.31 2.34 5.50
N GLY A 23 1.01 2.56 5.34
CA GLY A 23 0.28 2.32 4.10
C GLY A 23 0.80 3.15 2.93
N GLY A 24 1.19 4.39 3.20
CA GLY A 24 1.73 5.31 2.19
C GLY A 24 3.14 4.98 1.70
N THR A 25 3.96 4.30 2.50
CA THR A 25 5.42 4.19 2.29
C THR A 25 5.95 2.78 2.10
N VAL A 26 5.29 1.76 2.63
CA VAL A 26 5.76 0.38 2.49
C VAL A 26 5.37 -0.13 1.11
N ASP A 27 6.35 -0.32 0.23
CA ASP A 27 6.07 -0.61 -1.19
C ASP A 27 5.60 -2.05 -1.47
N SER A 28 5.78 -2.96 -0.50
CA SER A 28 5.28 -4.33 -0.60
C SER A 28 3.87 -4.44 -0.02
N THR A 29 2.91 -4.83 -0.87
CA THR A 29 1.49 -4.98 -0.48
C THR A 29 1.31 -5.99 0.66
N GLY A 30 2.08 -7.09 0.68
CA GLY A 30 2.00 -8.06 1.77
C GLY A 30 2.60 -7.53 3.08
N ALA A 31 3.66 -6.70 2.99
CA ALA A 31 4.37 -6.17 4.16
C ALA A 31 3.58 -5.11 4.94
N VAL A 32 2.66 -4.41 4.27
CA VAL A 32 1.84 -3.33 4.84
C VAL A 32 0.95 -3.83 5.99
N PRO A 33 0.08 -4.85 5.83
CA PRO A 33 -0.74 -5.34 6.93
C PRO A 33 0.11 -5.86 8.09
N ALA A 34 1.22 -6.55 7.81
CA ALA A 34 2.12 -7.03 8.85
C ALA A 34 2.73 -5.88 9.67
N ALA A 35 3.25 -4.84 9.00
CA ALA A 35 3.79 -3.67 9.69
C ALA A 35 2.72 -2.89 10.46
N GLY A 36 1.51 -2.75 9.90
CA GLY A 36 0.40 -2.12 10.58
C GLY A 36 -0.04 -2.88 11.82
N GLU A 37 -0.14 -4.21 11.74
CA GLU A 37 -0.50 -5.08 12.87
C GLU A 37 0.53 -5.02 14.01
N MET A 38 1.81 -4.84 13.71
CA MET A 38 2.85 -4.60 14.73
C MET A 38 2.64 -3.29 15.52
N VAL A 39 1.91 -2.33 14.97
CA VAL A 39 1.52 -1.09 15.66
C VAL A 39 0.22 -1.30 16.43
N GLY A 40 -0.84 -1.76 15.75
CA GLY A 40 -2.14 -2.03 16.35
C GLY A 40 -3.23 -2.35 15.32
N PRO A 41 -4.42 -2.80 15.76
CA PRO A 41 -5.50 -3.17 14.86
C PRO A 41 -5.99 -2.02 13.97
N LEU A 42 -6.14 -0.81 14.52
CA LEU A 42 -6.60 0.35 13.76
C LEU A 42 -5.52 0.80 12.78
N ALA A 43 -4.25 0.72 13.17
CA ALA A 43 -3.13 1.03 12.28
C ALA A 43 -3.07 0.06 11.08
N MET A 44 -3.32 -1.23 11.30
CA MET A 44 -3.41 -2.22 10.22
C MET A 44 -4.53 -1.89 9.23
N GLU A 45 -5.73 -1.58 9.71
CA GLU A 45 -6.87 -1.24 8.86
C GLU A 45 -6.61 0.04 8.05
N ALA A 46 -6.10 1.08 8.69
CA ALA A 46 -5.72 2.32 8.01
C ALA A 46 -4.62 2.09 6.96
N ALA A 47 -3.59 1.32 7.30
CA ALA A 47 -2.48 1.01 6.40
C ALA A 47 -2.93 0.23 5.16
N VAL A 48 -3.74 -0.81 5.36
CA VAL A 48 -4.31 -1.59 4.25
C VAL A 48 -5.19 -0.70 3.38
N THR A 49 -6.06 0.11 3.97
CA THR A 49 -6.97 0.99 3.23
C THR A 49 -6.19 1.97 2.34
N ILE A 50 -5.19 2.65 2.89
CA ILE A 50 -4.37 3.60 2.12
C ILE A 50 -3.57 2.89 1.03
N LYS A 51 -3.00 1.72 1.32
CA LYS A 51 -2.30 0.93 0.30
C LYS A 51 -3.24 0.47 -0.81
N MET A 52 -4.48 0.09 -0.49
CA MET A 52 -5.47 -0.29 -1.48
C MET A 52 -5.83 0.88 -2.40
N ILE A 53 -6.00 2.09 -1.85
CA ILE A 53 -6.21 3.30 -2.66
C ILE A 53 -5.02 3.52 -3.62
N GLN A 54 -3.78 3.40 -3.13
CA GLN A 54 -2.60 3.50 -4.00
C GLN A 54 -2.59 2.45 -5.11
N ASN A 55 -2.93 1.20 -4.78
CA ASN A 55 -2.98 0.10 -5.73
C ASN A 55 -4.06 0.33 -6.81
N VAL A 56 -5.21 0.91 -6.45
CA VAL A 56 -6.27 1.30 -7.42
C VAL A 56 -5.78 2.40 -8.36
N LEU A 57 -5.11 3.41 -7.81
CA LEU A 57 -4.69 4.59 -8.55
C LEU A 57 -3.48 4.35 -9.46
N ILE A 58 -2.71 3.28 -9.28
CA ILE A 58 -1.46 3.05 -10.03
C ILE A 58 -1.67 3.01 -11.54
N GLY A 59 -2.76 2.42 -12.02
CA GLY A 59 -3.09 2.38 -13.44
C GLY A 59 -3.40 3.76 -14.01
N ILE A 60 -4.18 4.55 -13.27
CA ILE A 60 -4.57 5.92 -13.65
C ILE A 60 -3.35 6.83 -13.68
N ILE A 61 -2.53 6.80 -12.63
CA ILE A 61 -1.33 7.63 -12.52
C ILE A 61 -0.33 7.26 -13.62
N ALA A 62 -0.10 5.97 -13.87
CA ALA A 62 0.81 5.52 -14.91
C ALA A 62 0.35 5.98 -16.30
N PHE A 63 -0.95 5.89 -16.60
CA PHE A 63 -1.52 6.38 -17.86
C PHE A 63 -1.38 7.90 -17.99
N ALA A 64 -1.64 8.66 -16.92
CA ALA A 64 -1.48 10.11 -16.91
C ALA A 64 -0.04 10.54 -17.16
N VAL A 65 0.93 9.93 -16.46
CA VAL A 65 2.36 10.19 -16.64
C VAL A 65 2.81 9.83 -18.05
N ALA A 66 2.43 8.65 -18.56
CA ALA A 66 2.76 8.24 -19.93
C ALA A 66 2.21 9.22 -20.97
N THR A 67 0.97 9.69 -20.77
CA THR A 67 0.33 10.65 -21.67
C THR A 67 1.06 11.98 -21.64
N ILE A 68 1.40 12.51 -20.46
CA ILE A 68 2.17 13.74 -20.32
C ILE A 68 3.54 13.59 -20.98
N TRP A 69 4.21 12.45 -20.80
CA TRP A 69 5.54 12.21 -21.36
C TRP A 69 5.53 12.23 -22.89
N VAL A 70 4.62 11.49 -23.52
CA VAL A 70 4.51 11.40 -24.99
C VAL A 70 3.99 12.71 -25.60
N THR A 71 3.15 13.46 -24.87
CA THR A 71 2.50 14.68 -25.41
C THR A 71 3.22 15.98 -25.08
N LYS A 72 4.09 16.03 -24.06
CA LYS A 72 4.77 17.27 -23.64
C LYS A 72 6.30 17.17 -23.54
N ILE A 73 6.86 16.01 -23.19
CA ILE A 73 8.30 15.88 -22.90
C ILE A 73 9.04 15.34 -24.13
N GLU A 74 8.65 14.18 -24.63
CA GLU A 74 9.22 13.56 -25.82
C GLU A 74 8.22 13.57 -26.98
N ARG A 75 7.99 14.77 -27.53
CA ARG A 75 7.20 14.92 -28.75
C ARG A 75 7.96 14.39 -29.95
N LYS A 76 7.83 13.09 -30.22
CA LYS A 76 8.33 12.46 -31.45
C LYS A 76 7.17 12.36 -32.47
N PRO A 77 7.33 12.88 -33.70
CA PRO A 77 6.33 12.71 -34.76
C PRO A 77 6.07 11.20 -34.98
N GLY A 78 4.81 10.78 -34.90
CA GLY A 78 4.42 9.37 -35.04
C GLY A 78 4.59 8.50 -33.78
N ALA A 79 4.93 9.08 -32.62
CA ALA A 79 4.95 8.31 -31.37
C ALA A 79 3.57 7.75 -31.04
N GLN A 80 3.53 6.46 -30.71
CA GLN A 80 2.31 5.77 -30.32
C GLN A 80 1.79 6.37 -29.00
N LYS A 81 0.56 6.88 -29.02
CA LYS A 81 -0.08 7.40 -27.80
C LYS A 81 -0.39 6.24 -26.85
N PRO A 82 -0.28 6.44 -25.52
CA PRO A 82 -0.68 5.42 -24.56
C PRO A 82 -2.13 5.02 -24.78
N SER A 83 -2.41 3.72 -24.83
CA SER A 83 -3.79 3.22 -24.90
C SER A 83 -4.44 3.37 -23.52
N PRO A 84 -5.72 3.78 -23.43
CA PRO A 84 -6.48 3.74 -22.17
C PRO A 84 -6.48 2.35 -21.51
N TRP A 85 -6.25 1.29 -22.32
CA TRP A 85 -6.13 -0.08 -21.85
C TRP A 85 -4.90 -0.33 -20.96
N GLU A 86 -3.90 0.57 -20.97
CA GLU A 86 -2.77 0.54 -20.03
C GLU A 86 -3.23 0.62 -18.57
N ILE A 87 -4.33 1.33 -18.29
CA ILE A 87 -4.91 1.39 -16.94
C ILE A 87 -5.29 -0.02 -16.48
N TRP A 88 -5.93 -0.79 -17.36
CA TRP A 88 -6.33 -2.16 -17.06
C TRP A 88 -5.10 -3.04 -16.84
N PHE A 89 -4.10 -3.00 -17.71
CA PHE A 89 -2.93 -3.87 -17.58
C PHE A 89 -2.08 -3.57 -16.34
N ARG A 90 -1.99 -2.31 -15.93
CA ARG A 90 -1.19 -1.89 -14.78
C ARG A 90 -1.93 -2.03 -13.46
N MET A 91 -3.26 -1.98 -13.47
CA MET A 91 -4.06 -2.17 -12.27
C MET A 91 -3.89 -3.59 -11.72
N PRO A 92 -3.47 -3.75 -10.45
CA PRO A 92 -3.41 -5.05 -9.79
C PRO A 92 -4.77 -5.73 -9.75
N LYS A 93 -4.86 -6.96 -10.26
CA LYS A 93 -6.16 -7.64 -10.43
C LYS A 93 -6.81 -8.08 -9.12
N PHE A 94 -6.04 -8.27 -8.06
CA PHE A 94 -6.58 -8.65 -6.74
C PHE A 94 -7.52 -7.57 -6.16
N ILE A 95 -7.39 -6.31 -6.59
CA ILE A 95 -8.27 -5.19 -6.20
C ILE A 95 -9.72 -5.48 -6.58
N ILE A 96 -9.96 -6.14 -7.72
CA ILE A 96 -11.31 -6.49 -8.16
C ILE A 96 -11.93 -7.45 -7.14
N GLY A 97 -11.16 -8.46 -6.69
CA GLY A 97 -11.59 -9.37 -5.64
C GLY A 97 -11.89 -8.65 -4.32
N PHE A 98 -11.03 -7.70 -3.92
CA PHE A 98 -11.27 -6.86 -2.74
C PHE A 98 -12.56 -6.05 -2.87
N LEU A 99 -12.79 -5.38 -3.99
CA LEU A 99 -14.00 -4.58 -4.22
C LEU A 99 -15.26 -5.44 -4.21
N ILE A 100 -15.25 -6.60 -4.86
CA ILE A 100 -16.37 -7.53 -4.84
C ILE A 100 -16.64 -7.98 -3.39
N ALA A 101 -15.60 -8.37 -2.64
CA ALA A 101 -15.74 -8.75 -1.25
C ALA A 101 -16.29 -7.60 -0.39
N SER A 102 -15.78 -6.38 -0.54
CA SER A 102 -16.30 -5.19 0.16
C SER A 102 -17.78 -4.97 -0.14
N ILE A 103 -18.20 -5.05 -1.41
CA ILE A 103 -19.62 -4.88 -1.78
C ILE A 103 -20.48 -5.97 -1.15
N VAL A 104 -20.06 -7.24 -1.23
CA VAL A 104 -20.80 -8.37 -0.64
C VAL A 104 -20.92 -8.22 0.87
N PHE A 105 -19.82 -7.89 1.57
CA PHE A 105 -19.84 -7.73 3.02
C PHE A 105 -20.71 -6.54 3.43
N SER A 106 -20.54 -5.39 2.76
CA SER A 106 -21.25 -4.15 3.13
C SER A 106 -22.73 -4.14 2.78
N PHE A 107 -23.13 -4.65 1.61
CA PHE A 107 -24.50 -4.51 1.10
C PHE A 107 -25.32 -5.79 1.13
N ILE A 108 -24.71 -6.96 1.36
CA ILE A 108 -25.42 -8.23 1.43
C ILE A 108 -25.31 -8.82 2.83
N LEU A 109 -24.11 -9.06 3.34
CA LEU A 109 -23.92 -9.79 4.60
C LEU A 109 -24.33 -8.96 5.83
N ILE A 110 -23.91 -7.69 5.93
CA ILE A 110 -24.31 -6.84 7.06
C ILE A 110 -25.84 -6.69 7.14
N PRO A 111 -26.57 -6.35 6.05
CA PRO A 111 -28.02 -6.25 6.11
C PRO A 111 -28.76 -7.57 6.40
N THR A 112 -28.21 -8.71 5.99
CA THR A 112 -28.90 -10.02 6.12
C THR A 112 -28.59 -10.74 7.42
N MET A 113 -27.37 -10.63 7.95
CA MET A 113 -26.90 -11.39 9.11
C MET A 113 -26.61 -10.52 10.34
N GLY A 114 -26.58 -9.19 10.17
CA GLY A 114 -26.20 -8.25 11.22
C GLY A 114 -24.69 -8.15 11.45
N ASN A 115 -24.27 -7.07 12.11
CA ASN A 115 -22.85 -6.76 12.33
C ASN A 115 -22.11 -7.83 13.14
N ASP A 116 -22.74 -8.43 14.16
CA ASP A 116 -22.10 -9.40 15.04
C ASP A 116 -21.70 -10.69 14.30
N ALA A 117 -22.58 -11.20 13.44
CA ALA A 117 -22.29 -12.38 12.63
C ALA A 117 -21.17 -12.11 11.62
N VAL A 118 -21.19 -10.94 10.97
CA VAL A 118 -20.14 -10.52 10.02
C VAL A 118 -18.79 -10.35 10.74
N ASN A 119 -18.78 -9.75 11.93
CA ASN A 119 -17.59 -9.64 12.76
C ASN A 119 -17.02 -11.02 13.15
N GLY A 120 -17.89 -12.00 13.40
CA GLY A 120 -17.50 -13.40 13.58
C GLY A 120 -16.77 -13.97 12.36
N ILE A 121 -17.30 -13.76 11.15
CA ILE A 121 -16.66 -14.18 9.89
C ILE A 121 -15.30 -13.48 9.70
N ILE A 122 -15.23 -12.18 9.96
CA ILE A 122 -13.97 -11.41 9.87
C ILE A 122 -12.93 -11.95 10.85
N LYS A 123 -13.33 -12.30 12.09
CA LYS A 123 -12.42 -12.86 13.09
C LYS A 123 -11.85 -14.21 12.68
N VAL A 124 -12.66 -15.09 12.09
CA VAL A 124 -12.20 -16.40 11.58
C VAL A 124 -11.29 -16.20 10.36
N SER A 125 -11.67 -15.33 9.42
CA SER A 125 -10.84 -15.05 8.24
C SER A 125 -9.50 -14.41 8.58
N LYS A 126 -9.40 -13.67 9.69
CA LYS A 126 -8.12 -13.14 10.20
C LYS A 126 -7.09 -14.25 10.43
N VAL A 127 -7.50 -15.40 10.99
CA VAL A 127 -6.58 -16.53 11.24
C VAL A 127 -6.00 -17.03 9.93
N PHE A 128 -6.86 -17.34 8.95
CA PHE A 128 -6.42 -17.77 7.62
C PHE A 128 -5.51 -16.76 6.93
N ARG A 129 -5.82 -15.46 7.04
CA ARG A 129 -5.00 -14.39 6.48
C ARG A 129 -3.59 -14.39 7.08
N THR A 130 -3.47 -14.54 8.39
CA THR A 130 -2.17 -14.59 9.08
C THR A 130 -1.36 -15.81 8.63
N GLU A 131 -1.96 -16.99 8.57
CA GLU A 131 -1.29 -18.22 8.12
C GLU A 131 -0.85 -18.14 6.64
N PHE A 132 -1.72 -17.61 5.77
CA PHE A 132 -1.37 -17.41 4.36
C PHE A 132 -0.28 -16.36 4.17
N PHE A 133 -0.25 -15.29 4.97
CA PHE A 133 0.87 -14.35 4.95
C PHE A 133 2.16 -15.00 5.43
N ALA A 134 2.13 -15.80 6.49
CA ALA A 134 3.30 -16.52 6.98
C ALA A 134 3.86 -17.45 5.88
N LEU A 135 3.00 -18.26 5.25
CA LEU A 135 3.39 -19.16 4.17
C LEU A 135 3.94 -18.41 2.96
N ALA A 136 3.32 -17.29 2.57
CA ALA A 136 3.80 -16.45 1.47
C ALA A 136 5.19 -15.87 1.76
N PHE A 137 5.42 -15.33 2.96
CA PHE A 137 6.71 -14.76 3.33
C PHE A 137 7.82 -15.80 3.46
N VAL A 138 7.52 -16.98 4.00
CA VAL A 138 8.47 -18.10 4.02
C VAL A 138 8.85 -18.51 2.60
N SER A 139 7.86 -18.65 1.71
CA SER A 139 8.09 -19.01 0.31
C SER A 139 8.93 -17.96 -0.43
N ILE A 140 8.65 -16.67 -0.23
CA ILE A 140 9.47 -15.57 -0.79
C ILE A 140 10.90 -15.65 -0.26
N GLY A 141 11.08 -15.90 1.04
CA GLY A 141 12.40 -16.05 1.67
C GLY A 141 13.19 -17.20 1.06
N LEU A 142 12.57 -18.38 0.88
CA LEU A 142 13.19 -19.56 0.30
C LEU A 142 13.55 -19.38 -1.19
N HIS A 143 12.75 -18.63 -1.94
CA HIS A 143 13.00 -18.34 -3.36
C HIS A 143 14.07 -17.24 -3.57
N SER A 144 14.30 -16.39 -2.56
CA SER A 144 15.18 -15.22 -2.68
C SER A 144 16.66 -15.61 -2.79
N ASN A 145 17.26 -15.45 -3.97
CA ASN A 145 18.67 -15.72 -4.20
C ASN A 145 19.54 -14.46 -4.03
N PHE A 146 20.10 -14.28 -2.84
CA PHE A 146 20.97 -13.14 -2.51
C PHE A 146 22.23 -13.03 -3.39
N ARG A 147 22.76 -14.17 -3.88
CA ARG A 147 23.94 -14.18 -4.76
C ARG A 147 23.62 -13.59 -6.13
N GLU A 148 22.42 -13.84 -6.64
CA GLU A 148 21.95 -13.24 -7.89
C GLU A 148 21.64 -11.76 -7.71
N LEU A 149 20.95 -11.41 -6.61
CA LEU A 149 20.66 -10.01 -6.25
C LEU A 149 21.95 -9.18 -6.19
N GLY A 150 23.00 -9.72 -5.56
CA GLY A 150 24.30 -9.08 -5.41
C GLY A 150 24.95 -8.62 -6.73
N LYS A 151 24.64 -9.27 -7.87
CA LYS A 151 25.17 -8.87 -9.19
C LYS A 151 24.66 -7.50 -9.63
N TYR A 152 23.45 -7.12 -9.24
CA TYR A 152 22.82 -5.84 -9.58
C TYR A 152 23.36 -4.68 -8.74
N PHE A 153 24.04 -4.95 -7.62
CA PHE A 153 24.59 -3.93 -6.71
C PHE A 153 25.99 -3.44 -7.09
N LYS A 154 26.65 -4.03 -8.12
CA LYS A 154 28.07 -3.81 -8.45
C LYS A 154 28.51 -2.36 -8.73
N LYS A 155 27.60 -1.42 -8.99
CA LYS A 155 27.95 -0.01 -9.26
C LYS A 155 27.29 1.00 -8.33
N GLY A 156 26.53 0.58 -7.32
CA GLY A 156 25.91 1.48 -6.31
C GLY A 156 24.88 2.52 -6.80
N LYS A 157 24.91 2.92 -8.08
CA LYS A 157 24.02 3.94 -8.65
C LYS A 157 22.52 3.62 -8.50
N PRO A 158 22.04 2.39 -8.76
CA PRO A 158 20.63 2.06 -8.54
C PRO A 158 20.24 2.13 -7.06
N LEU A 159 21.15 1.75 -6.17
CA LEU A 159 20.94 1.78 -4.74
C LEU A 159 20.83 3.22 -4.22
N ASN A 160 21.71 4.12 -4.67
CA ASN A 160 21.65 5.54 -4.31
C ASN A 160 20.34 6.19 -4.78
N LEU A 161 19.92 5.91 -6.01
CA LEU A 161 18.65 6.43 -6.54
C LEU A 161 17.46 5.93 -5.71
N TYR A 162 17.46 4.64 -5.36
CA TYR A 162 16.43 4.07 -4.50
C TYR A 162 16.43 4.70 -3.11
N TRP A 163 17.59 4.85 -2.45
CA TRP A 163 17.67 5.47 -1.12
C TRP A 163 17.18 6.92 -1.12
N MET A 164 17.62 7.72 -2.08
CA MET A 164 17.18 9.12 -2.18
C MET A 164 15.67 9.21 -2.42
N GLY A 165 15.15 8.43 -3.37
CA GLY A 165 13.72 8.37 -3.66
C GLY A 165 12.91 7.90 -2.46
N GLN A 166 13.39 6.88 -1.74
CA GLN A 166 12.69 6.32 -0.59
C GLN A 166 12.70 7.24 0.61
N ILE A 167 13.83 7.91 0.90
CA ILE A 167 13.90 8.93 1.95
C ILE A 167 12.94 10.08 1.64
N PHE A 168 12.96 10.57 0.39
CA PHE A 168 12.02 11.59 -0.04
C PHE A 168 10.56 11.15 0.12
N ASN A 169 10.22 9.93 -0.32
CA ASN A 169 8.89 9.35 -0.15
C ASN A 169 8.48 9.27 1.32
N ILE A 170 9.35 8.74 2.19
CA ILE A 170 9.10 8.60 3.63
C ILE A 170 8.83 9.96 4.29
N LEU A 171 9.64 10.98 3.97
CA LEU A 171 9.48 12.32 4.53
C LEU A 171 8.23 13.02 3.98
N LEU A 172 7.99 12.93 2.67
CA LEU A 172 6.85 13.56 2.03
C LEU A 172 5.52 12.97 2.53
N THR A 173 5.43 11.65 2.59
CA THR A 173 4.24 10.96 3.11
C THR A 173 4.04 11.25 4.59
N LEU A 174 5.09 11.30 5.41
CA LEU A 174 4.99 11.69 6.81
C LEU A 174 4.44 13.12 6.94
N LEU A 175 4.94 14.05 6.13
CA LEU A 175 4.46 15.42 6.11
C LEU A 175 2.97 15.48 5.74
N PHE A 176 2.54 14.77 4.70
CA PHE A 176 1.12 14.71 4.31
C PHE A 176 0.25 14.09 5.41
N VAL A 177 0.68 12.98 6.00
CA VAL A 177 -0.05 12.32 7.10
C VAL A 177 -0.16 13.26 8.30
N TRP A 178 0.94 13.93 8.65
CA TRP A 178 0.95 14.90 9.73
C TRP A 178 0.00 16.06 9.43
N LEU A 179 0.06 16.66 8.24
CA LEU A 179 -0.84 17.74 7.86
C LEU A 179 -2.31 17.32 7.94
N MET A 180 -2.66 16.12 7.49
CA MET A 180 -4.04 15.65 7.44
C MET A 180 -4.58 15.15 8.78
N LEU A 181 -3.73 14.55 9.63
CA LEU A 181 -4.17 13.75 10.78
C LEU A 181 -3.52 14.18 12.11
N SER A 182 -2.80 15.30 12.18
CA SER A 182 -2.27 15.85 13.44
C SER A 182 -3.32 16.51 14.33
N GLY A 183 -4.47 16.89 13.77
CA GLY A 183 -5.45 17.75 14.46
C GLY A 183 -5.12 19.25 14.43
N THR A 184 -3.98 19.65 13.83
CA THR A 184 -3.54 21.07 13.80
C THR A 184 -4.09 21.83 12.60
N VAL A 185 -4.16 21.20 11.43
CA VAL A 185 -4.67 21.81 10.19
C VAL A 185 -6.10 21.36 9.90
N PHE A 186 -6.38 20.07 10.06
CA PHE A 186 -7.70 19.48 9.89
C PHE A 186 -8.16 18.84 11.19
N SER A 187 -9.47 18.89 11.45
CA SER A 187 -10.05 18.19 12.59
C SER A 187 -9.86 16.69 12.44
N LEU A 188 -9.54 16.03 13.56
CA LEU A 188 -9.37 14.58 13.57
C LEU A 188 -10.70 13.91 13.20
N PRO A 189 -10.68 12.92 12.29
CA PRO A 189 -11.85 12.09 12.05
C PRO A 189 -12.24 11.41 13.36
N LYS A 190 -13.52 11.51 13.73
CA LYS A 190 -14.07 10.71 14.84
C LYS A 190 -14.32 9.31 14.28
N PHE A 191 -13.45 8.38 14.61
CA PHE A 191 -13.62 6.95 14.34
C PHE A 191 -14.48 6.32 15.44
#